data_AF-A0A938BKT8-F1
#
_entry.id   AF-A0A938BKT8-F1
#
_cell.length_a   1.000
_cell.length_b   1.000
_cell.length_c   1.000
_cell.angle_alpha   90.00
_cell.angle_beta   90.00
_cell.angle_gamma   90.00
#
_symmetry.space_group_name_H-M   'P 1'
#
loop_
_entity.id
_entity.type
_entity.pdbx_description
1 polymer ?
#
loop_
_entity_poly.entity_id
_entity_poly.type
_entity_poly.pdbx_seq_one_letter_code
_entity_poly.pdbx_strand_id
1 'polypeptide(L)'
;MPDIVVGHLDHPDTLTPVFEEFAHHNPGFQMGFGIVESVKTWLTSDRVRHIWLADGEGKVFLEKGYRTQEGDGARLPDDYAPEPVSDDIRAVLHTLFRKHPSFHEKIRTPIGAIVSRLHSDGFIGDIAGEIWLILESGLEPLQWTQDKDALTALSSVIDRYRSIGWSVKQTGSFEPVRAGDQLTVTPGAPLRAGGCFRYWWMETDASESHISVARRLRYLRDTAGGCNFSFDAFRRLPMTWYANTGVPDRPDGVNRVNSHVVNIASETSQTHYHPAIPVGGGKPQSEMYLVLDPAAYDLNTYGRQAFLHSFPDLADLSRFGETPLSPGSTLYIPPDTGHRGIDVFVNVITLPGFKPRNEIYMDRLIKETSAGTSPYNAHVTG
;
A
#
# COMPACT_ATOMS: atom_id res chain seq x y z
N MET A 1 2.95 2.37 -28.09
CA MET A 1 3.98 1.90 -27.14
C MET A 1 3.85 0.39 -27.00
N PRO A 2 4.90 -0.35 -26.60
CA PRO A 2 4.77 -1.80 -26.41
C PRO A 2 3.73 -2.11 -25.34
N ASP A 3 3.15 -3.31 -25.43
CA ASP A 3 2.24 -3.87 -24.43
C ASP A 3 2.95 -3.97 -23.05
N ILE A 4 2.16 -3.98 -21.98
CA ILE A 4 2.70 -4.14 -20.61
C ILE A 4 3.55 -5.41 -20.53
N VAL A 5 4.75 -5.30 -19.98
CA VAL A 5 5.67 -6.42 -19.80
C VAL A 5 5.25 -7.23 -18.58
N VAL A 6 5.13 -8.55 -18.77
CA VAL A 6 4.62 -9.49 -17.75
C VAL A 6 5.59 -10.66 -17.62
N GLY A 7 5.88 -11.05 -16.39
CA GLY A 7 6.64 -12.23 -16.05
C GLY A 7 5.95 -13.06 -14.96
N HIS A 8 6.49 -14.24 -14.68
CA HIS A 8 5.92 -15.16 -13.69
C HIS A 8 7.01 -15.82 -12.84
N LEU A 9 6.77 -15.99 -11.54
CA LEU A 9 7.72 -16.63 -10.61
C LEU A 9 8.04 -18.10 -10.97
N ASP A 10 7.10 -18.81 -11.60
CA ASP A 10 7.32 -20.19 -12.08
C ASP A 10 8.15 -20.26 -13.36
N HIS A 11 8.34 -19.12 -14.03
CA HIS A 11 9.15 -18.98 -15.23
C HIS A 11 10.14 -17.83 -15.06
N PRO A 12 11.18 -17.96 -14.20
CA PRO A 12 12.03 -16.85 -13.81
C PRO A 12 12.67 -16.06 -14.96
N ASP A 13 12.96 -16.72 -16.09
CA ASP A 13 13.52 -16.08 -17.28
C ASP A 13 12.58 -14.97 -17.83
N THR A 14 11.27 -15.10 -17.61
CA THR A 14 10.25 -14.09 -18.01
C THR A 14 10.22 -12.86 -17.11
N LEU A 15 10.85 -12.90 -15.92
CA LEU A 15 10.93 -11.74 -15.02
C LEU A 15 12.00 -10.74 -15.43
N THR A 16 13.04 -11.20 -16.16
CA THR A 16 14.16 -10.33 -16.57
C THR A 16 13.68 -9.11 -17.35
N PRO A 17 12.82 -9.24 -18.39
CA PRO A 17 12.29 -8.07 -19.10
C PRO A 17 11.50 -7.11 -18.20
N VAL A 18 10.74 -7.63 -17.22
CA VAL A 18 9.99 -6.79 -16.26
C VAL A 18 10.94 -5.97 -15.40
N PHE A 19 12.02 -6.59 -14.90
CA PHE A 19 13.01 -5.90 -14.06
C PHE A 19 13.85 -4.90 -14.85
N GLU A 20 14.17 -5.19 -16.12
CA GLU A 20 14.86 -4.26 -17.01
C GLU A 20 14.00 -3.02 -17.29
N GLU A 21 12.72 -3.21 -17.63
CA GLU A 21 11.77 -2.12 -17.87
C GLU A 21 11.55 -1.27 -16.61
N PHE A 22 11.44 -1.92 -15.45
CA PHE A 22 11.37 -1.26 -14.15
C PHE A 22 12.61 -0.40 -13.89
N ALA A 23 13.81 -0.97 -14.08
CA ALA A 23 15.07 -0.29 -13.81
C ALA A 23 15.33 0.88 -14.77
N HIS A 24 14.87 0.76 -16.03
CA HIS A 24 14.92 1.83 -17.02
C HIS A 24 14.20 3.09 -16.54
N HIS A 25 13.01 2.93 -15.97
CA HIS A 25 12.19 4.04 -15.49
C HIS A 25 12.50 4.50 -14.07
N ASN A 26 13.11 3.63 -13.25
CA ASN A 26 13.36 3.89 -11.84
C ASN A 26 14.87 3.81 -11.52
N PRO A 27 15.69 4.74 -12.05
CA PRO A 27 17.12 4.75 -11.77
C PRO A 27 17.38 4.88 -10.25
N GLY A 28 18.31 4.05 -9.75
CA GLY A 28 18.64 3.95 -8.33
C GLY A 28 17.89 2.86 -7.57
N PHE A 29 16.91 2.22 -8.20
CA PHE A 29 16.25 1.03 -7.67
C PHE A 29 16.79 -0.24 -8.32
N GLN A 30 16.72 -1.34 -7.58
CA GLN A 30 16.95 -2.68 -8.10
C GLN A 30 15.81 -3.58 -7.66
N MET A 31 15.48 -4.58 -8.47
CA MET A 31 14.44 -5.54 -8.16
C MET A 31 14.92 -6.95 -8.51
N GLY A 32 14.37 -7.92 -7.80
CA GLY A 32 14.54 -9.32 -8.16
C GLY A 32 13.58 -10.21 -7.39
N PHE A 33 13.87 -11.51 -7.44
CA PHE A 33 13.20 -12.52 -6.64
C PHE A 33 14.21 -13.33 -5.84
N GLY A 34 13.74 -14.09 -4.86
CA GLY A 34 14.55 -15.01 -4.07
C GLY A 34 13.69 -16.10 -3.43
N ILE A 35 14.39 -17.07 -2.83
CA ILE A 35 13.77 -18.24 -2.21
C ILE A 35 14.44 -18.48 -0.86
N VAL A 36 13.64 -18.75 0.17
CA VAL A 36 14.10 -19.32 1.44
C VAL A 36 13.63 -20.77 1.50
N GLU A 37 14.55 -21.73 1.56
CA GLU A 37 14.24 -23.18 1.67
C GLU A 37 14.83 -23.82 2.93
N SER A 38 15.42 -23.00 3.82
CA SER A 38 16.17 -23.50 4.97
C SER A 38 15.51 -23.13 6.29
N VAL A 39 15.84 -23.88 7.33
CA VAL A 39 15.37 -23.61 8.70
C VAL A 39 15.97 -22.32 9.28
N LYS A 40 17.08 -21.82 8.70
CA LYS A 40 17.81 -20.61 9.14
C LYS A 40 18.57 -19.96 7.97
N THR A 41 17.95 -19.00 7.31
CA THR A 41 18.57 -18.12 6.31
C THR A 41 18.72 -16.71 6.87
N TRP A 42 19.81 -16.03 6.57
CA TRP A 42 19.95 -14.60 6.83
C TRP A 42 19.58 -13.82 5.58
N LEU A 43 18.57 -12.96 5.69
CA LEU A 43 18.24 -11.98 4.68
C LEU A 43 19.09 -10.73 4.96
N THR A 44 19.96 -10.38 4.02
CA THR A 44 20.92 -9.28 4.14
C THR A 44 20.85 -8.38 2.90
N SER A 45 21.23 -7.13 3.07
CA SER A 45 21.40 -6.16 1.98
C SER A 45 22.36 -5.07 2.42
N ASP A 46 23.16 -4.54 1.49
CA ASP A 46 23.99 -3.34 1.70
C ASP A 46 23.19 -2.04 1.51
N ARG A 47 21.88 -2.15 1.28
CA ARG A 47 20.91 -1.07 1.10
C ARG A 47 19.65 -1.33 1.90
N VAL A 48 18.69 -0.42 1.83
CA VAL A 48 17.32 -0.71 2.29
C VAL A 48 16.67 -1.61 1.25
N ARG A 49 16.38 -2.85 1.64
CA ARG A 49 15.68 -3.86 0.83
C ARG A 49 14.30 -4.14 1.41
N HIS A 50 13.27 -3.90 0.60
CA HIS A 50 11.91 -4.35 0.87
C HIS A 50 11.70 -5.71 0.21
N ILE A 51 11.02 -6.61 0.92
CA ILE A 51 10.76 -7.98 0.52
C ILE A 51 9.26 -8.21 0.68
N TRP A 52 8.63 -8.80 -0.32
CA TRP A 52 7.22 -9.20 -0.27
C TRP A 52 7.12 -10.69 -0.56
N LEU A 53 6.51 -11.41 0.37
CA LEU A 53 6.33 -12.86 0.22
C LEU A 53 5.30 -13.14 -0.87
N ALA A 54 5.66 -13.99 -1.82
CA ALA A 54 4.81 -14.38 -2.92
C ALA A 54 3.90 -15.55 -2.56
N ASP A 55 4.51 -16.60 -2.00
CA ASP A 55 3.85 -17.83 -1.59
C ASP A 55 4.67 -18.55 -0.52
N GLY A 56 4.11 -19.67 -0.05
CA GLY A 56 4.71 -20.46 1.02
C GLY A 56 4.53 -19.83 2.39
N GLU A 57 5.17 -20.45 3.37
CA GLU A 57 5.09 -20.06 4.77
C GLU A 57 6.46 -20.08 5.41
N GLY A 58 6.68 -19.11 6.29
CA GLY A 58 7.93 -18.99 6.99
C GLY A 58 7.78 -18.33 8.34
N LYS A 59 8.93 -18.01 8.91
CA LYS A 59 9.02 -17.26 10.14
C LYS A 59 10.26 -16.38 10.14
N VAL A 60 10.16 -15.23 10.78
CA VAL A 60 11.27 -14.29 10.94
C VAL A 60 11.52 -14.02 12.41
N PHE A 61 12.77 -13.93 12.82
CA PHE A 61 13.11 -13.63 14.20
C PHE A 61 13.02 -12.12 14.44
N LEU A 62 12.16 -11.72 15.37
CA LEU A 62 12.04 -10.35 15.84
C LEU A 62 12.55 -10.26 17.28
N GLU A 63 13.48 -9.35 17.52
CA GLU A 63 14.12 -9.13 18.82
C GLU A 63 13.14 -8.53 19.84
N LYS A 64 13.46 -8.70 21.13
CA LYS A 64 12.81 -7.91 22.19
C LYS A 64 13.04 -6.42 21.92
N GLY A 65 12.00 -5.61 22.07
CA GLY A 65 12.05 -4.18 21.77
C GLY A 65 11.73 -3.84 20.32
N TYR A 66 11.50 -4.83 19.44
CA TYR A 66 10.96 -4.59 18.10
C TYR A 66 9.64 -3.81 18.21
N ARG A 67 9.54 -2.72 17.43
CA ARG A 67 8.36 -1.84 17.37
C ARG A 67 7.63 -2.05 16.05
N THR A 68 6.30 -2.07 16.11
CA THR A 68 5.41 -2.20 14.94
C THR A 68 4.16 -1.36 15.09
N GLN A 69 3.63 -0.81 13.99
CA GLN A 69 2.29 -0.21 13.95
C GLN A 69 1.24 -1.21 13.42
N GLU A 70 1.37 -2.47 13.81
CA GLU A 70 0.39 -3.53 13.57
C GLU A 70 -0.56 -3.64 14.78
N GLY A 71 -1.64 -4.42 14.62
CA GLY A 71 -2.56 -4.78 15.70
C GLY A 71 -3.91 -4.09 15.64
N ASP A 72 -4.16 -3.27 14.61
CA ASP A 72 -5.45 -2.64 14.32
C ASP A 72 -6.33 -3.46 13.37
N GLY A 73 -5.79 -4.56 12.82
CA GLY A 73 -6.55 -5.65 12.20
C GLY A 73 -6.87 -6.74 13.22
N ALA A 74 -6.25 -7.92 13.08
CA ALA A 74 -6.26 -8.90 14.16
C ALA A 74 -5.41 -8.43 15.35
N ARG A 75 -5.77 -8.89 16.56
CA ARG A 75 -4.95 -8.65 17.76
C ARG A 75 -3.56 -9.28 17.59
N LEU A 76 -2.53 -8.52 17.93
CA LEU A 76 -1.15 -9.04 18.04
C LEU A 76 -1.06 -10.14 19.13
N PRO A 77 -0.07 -11.04 19.06
CA PRO A 77 0.19 -12.00 20.13
C PRO A 77 0.40 -11.31 21.50
N ASP A 78 0.13 -12.02 22.59
CA ASP A 78 0.16 -11.46 23.96
C ASP A 78 1.54 -10.96 24.41
N ASP A 79 2.61 -11.31 23.69
CA ASP A 79 3.95 -10.80 23.94
C ASP A 79 4.22 -9.43 23.29
N TYR A 80 3.19 -8.77 22.73
CA TYR A 80 3.23 -7.38 22.31
C TYR A 80 2.44 -6.51 23.29
N ALA A 81 2.99 -5.35 23.64
CA ALA A 81 2.32 -4.35 24.45
C ALA A 81 2.22 -3.03 23.68
N PRO A 82 1.07 -2.34 23.69
CA PRO A 82 0.96 -0.99 23.13
C PRO A 82 1.96 -0.04 23.80
N GLU A 83 2.59 0.81 23.01
CA GLU A 83 3.44 1.87 23.52
C GLU A 83 2.55 2.97 24.12
N PRO A 84 2.82 3.44 25.35
CA PRO A 84 2.04 4.50 25.96
C PRO A 84 2.09 5.78 25.12
N VAL A 85 0.92 6.32 24.79
CA VAL A 85 0.81 7.68 24.25
C VAL A 85 0.94 8.69 25.38
N SER A 86 1.63 9.80 25.11
CA SER A 86 1.74 10.91 26.05
C SER A 86 0.39 11.55 26.35
N ASP A 87 0.26 12.19 27.52
CA ASP A 87 -1.00 12.79 27.96
C ASP A 87 -1.51 13.88 27.02
N ASP A 88 -0.60 14.63 26.37
CA ASP A 88 -0.95 15.67 25.39
C ASP A 88 -1.57 15.06 24.13
N ILE A 89 -1.01 13.96 23.60
CA ILE A 89 -1.57 13.23 22.46
C ILE A 89 -2.91 12.61 22.84
N ARG A 90 -3.01 12.03 24.04
CA ARG A 90 -4.27 11.44 24.52
C ARG A 90 -5.38 12.50 24.58
N ALA A 91 -5.08 13.70 25.09
CA ALA A 91 -6.03 14.82 25.11
C ALA A 91 -6.44 15.27 23.70
N VAL A 92 -5.50 15.31 22.75
CA VAL A 92 -5.76 15.59 21.33
C VAL A 92 -6.71 14.54 20.74
N LEU A 93 -6.44 13.25 20.92
CA LEU A 93 -7.27 12.16 20.42
C LEU A 93 -8.68 12.17 21.04
N HIS A 94 -8.81 12.45 22.34
CA HIS A 94 -10.12 12.61 22.97
C HIS A 94 -10.89 13.84 22.45
N THR A 95 -10.19 14.93 22.13
CA THR A 95 -10.82 16.09 21.49
C THR A 95 -11.33 15.71 20.11
N LEU A 96 -10.52 15.03 19.30
CA LEU A 96 -10.91 14.54 17.98
C LEU A 96 -12.10 13.58 18.07
N PHE A 97 -12.13 12.67 19.05
CA PHE A 97 -13.25 11.75 19.29
C PHE A 97 -14.55 12.50 19.60
N ARG A 98 -14.54 13.44 20.55
CA ARG A 98 -15.74 14.20 20.93
C ARG A 98 -16.26 15.10 19.80
N LYS A 99 -15.33 15.65 19.00
CA LYS A 99 -15.64 16.62 17.94
C LYS A 99 -15.78 15.99 16.57
N HIS A 100 -15.55 14.68 16.42
CA HIS A 100 -15.67 13.94 15.17
C HIS A 100 -16.96 14.26 14.36
N PRO A 101 -18.15 14.43 14.97
CA PRO A 101 -19.35 14.81 14.22
C PRO A 101 -19.32 16.19 13.56
N SER A 102 -18.45 17.12 14.01
CA SER A 102 -18.33 18.48 13.45
C SER A 102 -17.55 18.54 12.15
N PHE A 103 -16.93 17.44 11.72
CA PHE A 103 -16.21 17.39 10.45
C PHE A 103 -17.16 17.20 9.26
N HIS A 104 -16.71 17.71 8.12
CA HIS A 104 -17.34 17.53 6.82
C HIS A 104 -17.55 16.04 6.53
N GLU A 105 -18.68 15.68 5.91
CA GLU A 105 -19.08 14.29 5.66
C GLU A 105 -18.01 13.47 4.93
N LYS A 106 -17.37 14.06 3.91
CA LYS A 106 -16.27 13.45 3.12
C LYS A 106 -15.08 12.94 3.94
N ILE A 107 -14.79 13.56 5.08
CA ILE A 107 -13.63 13.20 5.92
C ILE A 107 -14.05 12.65 7.29
N ARG A 108 -15.36 12.59 7.57
CA ARG A 108 -15.86 12.07 8.84
C ARG A 108 -15.46 10.61 9.01
N THR A 109 -15.66 9.77 8.01
CA THR A 109 -15.29 8.34 8.08
C THR A 109 -13.81 8.10 8.42
N PRO A 110 -12.82 8.67 7.70
CA PRO A 110 -11.42 8.46 8.04
C PRO A 110 -11.05 8.99 9.43
N ILE A 111 -11.60 10.14 9.87
CA ILE A 111 -11.36 10.62 11.25
C ILE A 111 -11.94 9.65 12.28
N GLY A 112 -13.11 9.07 12.01
CA GLY A 112 -13.72 8.04 12.84
C GLY A 112 -12.84 6.81 12.98
N ALA A 113 -12.22 6.39 11.87
CA ALA A 113 -11.27 5.27 11.86
C ALA A 113 -9.97 5.59 12.63
N ILE A 114 -9.49 6.83 12.62
CA ILE A 114 -8.35 7.26 13.46
C ILE A 114 -8.71 7.10 14.94
N VAL A 115 -9.82 7.71 15.39
CA VAL A 115 -10.16 7.72 16.82
C VAL A 115 -10.60 6.35 17.35
N SER A 116 -11.07 5.45 16.48
CA SER A 116 -11.44 4.08 16.88
C SER A 116 -10.26 3.21 17.32
N ARG A 117 -9.01 3.65 17.05
CA ARG A 117 -7.78 2.98 17.48
C ARG A 117 -7.36 3.34 18.91
N LEU A 118 -8.08 4.26 19.55
CA LEU A 118 -7.86 4.60 20.96
C LEU A 118 -8.58 3.57 21.85
N HIS A 119 -7.79 2.81 22.60
CA HIS A 119 -8.25 1.83 23.59
C HIS A 119 -7.86 2.26 25.00
N SER A 120 -8.35 1.55 26.02
CA SER A 120 -7.91 1.76 27.41
C SER A 120 -6.40 1.64 27.55
N ASP A 121 -5.82 0.69 26.80
CA ASP A 121 -4.44 0.24 26.96
C ASP A 121 -3.45 1.00 26.06
N GLY A 122 -3.95 1.88 25.18
CA GLY A 122 -3.10 2.67 24.28
C GLY A 122 -3.77 3.06 22.97
N PHE A 123 -2.96 3.54 22.02
CA PHE A 123 -3.35 3.82 20.65
C PHE A 123 -2.56 2.89 19.73
N ILE A 124 -3.24 2.09 18.90
CA ILE A 124 -2.63 0.98 18.16
C ILE A 124 -2.89 1.12 16.66
N GLY A 125 -1.86 0.91 15.85
CA GLY A 125 -1.97 0.84 14.39
C GLY A 125 -1.48 2.08 13.66
N ASP A 126 -1.22 1.91 12.37
CA ASP A 126 -0.85 2.98 11.45
C ASP A 126 -2.12 3.72 10.99
N ILE A 127 -2.07 5.05 10.96
CA ILE A 127 -3.17 5.92 10.53
C ILE A 127 -2.85 6.75 9.28
N ALA A 128 -1.70 6.50 8.65
CA ALA A 128 -1.30 7.22 7.46
C ALA A 128 -2.28 7.05 6.29
N GLY A 129 -2.95 5.90 6.21
CA GLY A 129 -3.99 5.64 5.20
C GLY A 129 -5.20 6.56 5.39
N GLU A 130 -5.67 6.74 6.62
CA GLU A 130 -6.76 7.67 6.93
C GLU A 130 -6.35 9.13 6.70
N ILE A 131 -5.10 9.50 7.00
CA ILE A 131 -4.58 10.83 6.70
C ILE A 131 -4.56 11.05 5.18
N TRP A 132 -4.11 10.07 4.40
CA TRP A 132 -4.16 10.14 2.94
C TRP A 132 -5.58 10.36 2.42
N LEU A 133 -6.58 9.64 2.95
CA LEU A 133 -8.00 9.83 2.57
C LEU A 133 -8.52 11.23 2.90
N ILE A 134 -8.06 11.83 4.00
CA ILE A 134 -8.42 13.21 4.37
C ILE A 134 -7.83 14.19 3.34
N LEU A 135 -6.57 13.99 2.96
CA LEU A 135 -5.89 14.82 1.96
C LEU A 135 -6.51 14.67 0.56
N GLU A 136 -7.01 13.49 0.23
CA GLU A 136 -7.71 13.18 -1.03
C GLU A 136 -9.17 13.62 -1.09
N SER A 137 -9.71 14.20 -0.02
CA SER A 137 -11.12 14.60 0.03
C SER A 137 -11.51 15.71 -0.97
N GLY A 138 -10.50 16.40 -1.54
CA GLY A 138 -10.67 17.58 -2.39
C GLY A 138 -11.13 18.82 -1.61
N LEU A 139 -11.02 18.80 -0.28
CA LEU A 139 -11.35 19.92 0.60
C LEU A 139 -10.08 20.57 1.13
N GLU A 140 -10.06 21.90 1.14
CA GLU A 140 -9.03 22.67 1.85
C GLU A 140 -9.20 22.52 3.37
N PRO A 141 -8.13 22.67 4.18
CA PRO A 141 -8.19 22.47 5.62
C PRO A 141 -9.28 23.28 6.35
N LEU A 142 -9.54 24.52 5.91
CA LEU A 142 -10.60 25.37 6.48
C LEU A 142 -12.02 24.89 6.15
N GLN A 143 -12.17 23.98 5.19
CA GLN A 143 -13.43 23.35 4.82
C GLN A 143 -13.68 22.03 5.56
N TRP A 144 -12.65 21.47 6.22
CA TRP A 144 -12.76 20.23 6.99
C TRP A 144 -13.73 20.37 8.17
N THR A 145 -13.70 21.51 8.87
CA THR A 145 -14.61 21.81 9.98
C THR A 145 -14.59 23.31 10.29
N GLN A 146 -15.68 23.84 10.86
CA GLN A 146 -15.74 25.20 11.41
C GLN A 146 -15.32 25.26 12.89
N ASP A 147 -15.14 24.10 13.55
CA ASP A 147 -14.70 24.02 14.94
C ASP A 147 -13.17 24.12 15.01
N LYS A 148 -12.67 25.23 15.58
CA LYS A 148 -11.22 25.50 15.67
C LYS A 148 -10.47 24.47 16.53
N ASP A 149 -11.11 23.93 17.56
CA ASP A 149 -10.48 22.94 18.44
C ASP A 149 -10.34 21.60 17.70
N ALA A 150 -11.37 21.24 16.92
CA ALA A 150 -11.34 20.04 16.08
C ALA A 150 -10.26 20.13 15.00
N LEU A 151 -10.15 21.27 14.31
CA LEU A 151 -9.12 21.50 13.30
C LEU A 151 -7.70 21.46 13.90
N THR A 152 -7.51 22.08 15.07
CA THR A 152 -6.23 22.08 15.78
C THR A 152 -5.84 20.66 16.22
N ALA A 153 -6.80 19.90 16.76
CA ALA A 153 -6.58 18.52 17.16
C ALA A 153 -6.19 17.64 15.96
N LEU A 154 -6.91 17.75 14.83
CA LEU A 154 -6.58 16.99 13.62
C LEU A 154 -5.19 17.36 13.08
N SER A 155 -4.85 18.65 13.04
CA SER A 155 -3.53 19.12 12.62
C SER A 155 -2.43 18.52 13.50
N SER A 156 -2.62 18.51 14.83
CA SER A 156 -1.67 17.90 15.75
C SER A 156 -1.51 16.39 15.56
N VAL A 157 -2.55 15.67 15.13
CA VAL A 157 -2.43 14.24 14.77
C VAL A 157 -1.65 14.09 13.48
N ILE A 158 -1.95 14.90 12.45
CA ILE A 158 -1.26 14.90 11.15
C ILE A 158 0.23 15.24 11.29
N ASP A 159 0.62 16.07 12.25
CA ASP A 159 2.04 16.40 12.47
C ASP A 159 2.81 15.26 13.17
N ARG A 160 2.11 14.34 13.84
CA ARG A 160 2.70 13.38 14.78
C ARG A 160 2.37 11.92 14.49
N TYR A 161 1.58 11.62 13.46
CA TYR A 161 1.06 10.28 13.21
C TYR A 161 2.12 9.18 13.12
N ARG A 162 3.32 9.49 12.64
CA ARG A 162 4.45 8.55 12.55
C ARG A 162 5.02 8.14 13.92
N SER A 163 4.73 8.91 14.96
CA SER A 163 5.26 8.71 16.32
C SER A 163 4.28 8.00 17.26
N ILE A 164 3.06 7.69 16.80
CA ILE A 164 2.00 7.09 17.60
C ILE A 164 1.55 5.75 16.97
N GLY A 165 0.78 4.95 17.70
CA GLY A 165 0.23 3.70 17.16
C GLY A 165 1.15 2.48 17.28
N TRP A 166 2.29 2.64 17.97
CA TRP A 166 3.31 1.61 18.10
C TRP A 166 2.93 0.56 19.15
N SER A 167 3.25 -0.69 18.86
CA SER A 167 3.29 -1.81 19.81
C SER A 167 4.71 -2.34 19.88
N VAL A 168 5.15 -2.72 21.08
CA VAL A 168 6.52 -3.18 21.36
C VAL A 168 6.50 -4.65 21.75
N LYS A 169 7.36 -5.44 21.09
CA LYS A 169 7.57 -6.85 21.40
C LYS A 169 8.35 -7.01 22.71
N GLN A 170 7.81 -7.78 23.65
CA GLN A 170 8.34 -7.97 24.99
C GLN A 170 9.38 -9.09 25.07
N THR A 171 9.32 -10.07 24.16
CA THR A 171 10.23 -11.21 24.08
C THR A 171 10.69 -11.47 22.66
N GLY A 172 11.97 -11.77 22.46
CA GLY A 172 12.48 -12.12 21.14
C GLY A 172 12.01 -13.51 20.71
N SER A 173 11.41 -13.64 19.53
CA SER A 173 10.86 -14.90 19.02
C SER A 173 10.79 -14.93 17.51
N PHE A 174 10.61 -16.14 16.96
CA PHE A 174 10.26 -16.31 15.56
C PHE A 174 8.76 -16.07 15.37
N GLU A 175 8.43 -15.15 14.49
CA GLU A 175 7.07 -14.76 14.13
C GLU A 175 6.68 -15.34 12.78
N PRO A 176 5.46 -15.89 12.63
CA PRO A 176 5.00 -16.43 11.35
C PRO A 176 4.86 -15.32 10.30
N VAL A 177 5.22 -15.66 9.07
CA VAL A 177 5.05 -14.82 7.87
C VAL A 177 4.51 -15.67 6.73
N ARG A 178 3.71 -15.07 5.86
CA ARG A 178 3.06 -15.73 4.72
C ARG A 178 2.93 -14.79 3.51
N ALA A 179 2.40 -15.31 2.41
CA ALA A 179 2.11 -14.55 1.20
C ALA A 179 1.47 -13.17 1.49
N GLY A 180 1.95 -12.13 0.82
CA GLY A 180 1.52 -10.74 0.97
C GLY A 180 2.15 -9.99 2.15
N ASP A 181 2.76 -10.69 3.13
CA ASP A 181 3.49 -10.01 4.21
C ASP A 181 4.74 -9.31 3.66
N GLN A 182 5.07 -8.17 4.27
CA GLN A 182 6.21 -7.36 3.88
C GLN A 182 7.30 -7.39 4.96
N LEU A 183 8.56 -7.52 4.52
CA LEU A 183 9.76 -7.48 5.35
C LEU A 183 10.71 -6.39 4.85
N THR A 184 11.42 -5.73 5.76
CA THR A 184 12.45 -4.75 5.45
C THR A 184 13.77 -5.19 6.07
N VAL A 185 14.83 -5.18 5.26
CA VAL A 185 16.21 -5.40 5.71
C VAL A 185 17.01 -4.13 5.43
N THR A 186 17.91 -3.77 6.34
CA THR A 186 18.84 -2.65 6.18
C THR A 186 20.28 -3.12 6.46
N PRO A 187 21.32 -2.34 6.10
CA PRO A 187 22.72 -2.76 6.23
C PRO A 187 23.13 -3.11 7.67
N GLY A 188 22.51 -2.46 8.65
CA GLY A 188 22.77 -2.70 10.07
C GLY A 188 21.79 -3.65 10.76
N ALA A 189 20.76 -4.14 10.05
CA ALA A 189 19.69 -4.94 10.63
C ALA A 189 19.34 -6.13 9.72
N PRO A 190 20.23 -7.14 9.63
CA PRO A 190 19.94 -8.37 8.90
C PRO A 190 18.81 -9.14 9.59
N LEU A 191 17.99 -9.82 8.80
CA LEU A 191 16.82 -10.54 9.31
C LEU A 191 17.01 -12.04 9.23
N ARG A 192 16.90 -12.73 10.37
CA ARG A 192 16.94 -14.20 10.40
C ARG A 192 15.57 -14.75 10.03
N ALA A 193 15.49 -15.44 8.90
CA ALA A 193 14.30 -16.11 8.40
C ALA A 193 14.46 -17.63 8.44
N GLY A 194 13.35 -18.35 8.38
CA GLY A 194 13.33 -19.79 8.14
C GLY A 194 11.97 -20.24 7.61
N GLY A 195 11.91 -21.44 7.04
CA GLY A 195 10.71 -21.98 6.41
C GLY A 195 10.92 -22.23 4.92
N CYS A 196 9.83 -22.19 4.15
CA CYS A 196 9.84 -22.42 2.72
C CYS A 196 8.93 -21.38 2.04
N PHE A 197 9.51 -20.36 1.42
CA PHE A 197 8.76 -19.31 0.73
C PHE A 197 9.55 -18.66 -0.40
N ARG A 198 8.83 -18.23 -1.43
CA ARG A 198 9.36 -17.37 -2.50
C ARG A 198 9.00 -15.92 -2.22
N TYR A 199 9.83 -15.00 -2.69
CA TYR A 199 9.61 -13.58 -2.46
C TYR A 199 10.13 -12.71 -3.60
N TRP A 200 9.48 -11.59 -3.82
CA TRP A 200 10.04 -10.46 -4.56
C TRP A 200 10.83 -9.57 -3.61
N TRP A 201 11.83 -8.87 -4.14
CA TRP A 201 12.53 -7.84 -3.39
C TRP A 201 12.81 -6.62 -4.24
N MET A 202 12.85 -5.46 -3.59
CA MET A 202 13.26 -4.19 -4.18
C MET A 202 14.26 -3.50 -3.25
N GLU A 203 15.37 -3.05 -3.82
CA GLU A 203 16.35 -2.22 -3.13
C GLU A 203 16.23 -0.77 -3.55
N THR A 204 16.49 0.10 -2.58
CA THR A 204 16.50 1.55 -2.77
C THR A 204 17.84 2.12 -2.33
N ASP A 205 18.18 3.29 -2.84
CA ASP A 205 19.28 4.14 -2.38
C ASP A 205 18.96 4.89 -1.06
N ALA A 206 17.83 4.60 -0.40
CA ALA A 206 17.50 5.19 0.89
C ALA A 206 18.48 4.73 1.98
N SER A 207 18.80 5.63 2.91
CA SER A 207 19.65 5.34 4.06
C SER A 207 18.89 4.68 5.22
N GLU A 208 17.57 4.82 5.25
CA GLU A 208 16.71 4.31 6.32
C GLU A 208 15.32 3.93 5.81
N SER A 209 14.59 3.18 6.62
CA SER A 209 13.19 2.84 6.39
C SER A 209 12.32 3.45 7.47
N HIS A 210 11.14 3.95 7.11
CA HIS A 210 10.18 4.53 8.06
C HIS A 210 9.06 3.58 8.46
N ILE A 211 9.11 2.34 7.98
CA ILE A 211 8.19 1.26 8.32
C ILE A 211 8.90 0.23 9.18
N SER A 212 8.16 -0.52 9.99
CA SER A 212 8.73 -1.60 10.80
C SER A 212 9.32 -2.72 9.92
N VAL A 213 10.29 -3.46 10.49
CA VAL A 213 10.98 -4.59 9.83
C VAL A 213 10.02 -5.64 9.27
N ALA A 214 8.85 -5.82 9.89
CA ALA A 214 7.80 -6.71 9.42
C ALA A 214 6.46 -5.96 9.42
N ARG A 215 5.64 -6.23 8.41
CA ARG A 215 4.28 -5.72 8.24
C ARG A 215 3.43 -6.88 7.71
N ARG A 216 2.80 -7.59 8.64
CA ARG A 216 2.03 -8.81 8.39
C ARG A 216 0.58 -8.45 8.18
N LEU A 217 0.04 -8.79 7.01
CA LEU A 217 -1.27 -8.30 6.59
C LEU A 217 -2.38 -8.69 7.56
N ARG A 218 -2.26 -9.85 8.23
CA ARG A 218 -3.27 -10.29 9.20
C ARG A 218 -3.51 -9.30 10.35
N TYR A 219 -2.50 -8.53 10.72
CA TYR A 219 -2.56 -7.59 11.85
C TYR A 219 -2.81 -6.15 11.39
N LEU A 220 -2.96 -5.92 10.09
CA LEU A 220 -3.28 -4.61 9.53
C LEU A 220 -4.78 -4.50 9.31
N ARG A 221 -5.33 -3.34 9.63
CA ARG A 221 -6.74 -3.02 9.37
C ARG A 221 -7.02 -2.96 7.88
N ASP A 222 -8.23 -3.40 7.51
CA ASP A 222 -8.81 -3.12 6.20
C ASP A 222 -9.17 -1.63 6.06
N THR A 223 -8.79 -1.04 4.93
CA THR A 223 -8.95 0.40 4.65
C THR A 223 -9.68 0.59 3.32
N ALA A 224 -10.83 1.26 3.32
CA ALA A 224 -11.52 1.60 2.07
C ALA A 224 -10.71 2.63 1.25
N GLY A 225 -10.81 2.58 -0.08
CA GLY A 225 -10.24 3.59 -1.00
C GLY A 225 -9.49 2.99 -2.20
N GLY A 226 -9.14 3.83 -3.17
CA GLY A 226 -8.52 3.40 -4.43
C GLY A 226 -9.40 2.40 -5.20
N CYS A 227 -8.79 1.35 -5.75
CA CYS A 227 -9.47 0.30 -6.52
C CYS A 227 -10.50 -0.56 -5.75
N ASN A 228 -10.71 -0.32 -4.44
CA ASN A 228 -11.80 -0.95 -3.69
C ASN A 228 -12.42 0.01 -2.65
N PHE A 229 -13.47 0.72 -3.08
CA PHE A 229 -14.22 1.68 -2.26
C PHE A 229 -15.47 1.11 -1.56
N SER A 230 -15.68 -0.22 -1.61
CA SER A 230 -16.88 -0.89 -1.07
C SER A 230 -16.74 -1.31 0.41
N PHE A 231 -17.85 -1.74 1.02
CA PHE A 231 -18.03 -2.01 2.46
C PHE A 231 -17.35 -3.29 2.98
N ASP A 232 -16.78 -4.13 2.10
CA ASP A 232 -16.07 -5.38 2.42
C ASP A 232 -14.72 -5.45 1.69
N ALA A 233 -14.01 -4.32 1.68
CA ALA A 233 -12.75 -4.17 0.96
C ALA A 233 -11.60 -4.84 1.72
N PHE A 234 -11.08 -5.97 1.21
CA PHE A 234 -9.74 -6.40 1.59
C PHE A 234 -8.74 -5.43 0.95
N ARG A 235 -8.28 -4.44 1.71
CA ARG A 235 -7.24 -3.49 1.31
C ARG A 235 -6.42 -3.09 2.52
N ARG A 236 -5.17 -3.55 2.57
CA ARG A 236 -4.25 -3.36 3.70
C ARG A 236 -2.99 -2.68 3.24
N LEU A 237 -2.42 -1.84 4.11
CA LEU A 237 -1.29 -0.96 3.78
C LEU A 237 -0.02 -1.42 4.52
N PRO A 238 0.70 -2.45 4.03
CA PRO A 238 1.98 -2.82 4.62
C PRO A 238 3.00 -1.69 4.52
N MET A 239 3.01 -0.92 3.42
CA MET A 239 3.89 0.22 3.24
C MET A 239 3.09 1.45 2.83
N THR A 240 2.70 2.25 3.82
CA THR A 240 1.84 3.43 3.59
C THR A 240 2.63 4.63 3.09
N TRP A 241 2.03 5.43 2.23
CA TRP A 241 2.58 6.72 1.83
C TRP A 241 2.52 7.71 2.99
N TYR A 242 3.69 8.21 3.38
CA TYR A 242 3.83 9.19 4.45
C TYR A 242 3.96 10.58 3.85
N ALA A 243 2.91 11.39 4.02
CA ALA A 243 2.90 12.80 3.66
C ALA A 243 4.06 13.52 4.35
N ASN A 244 4.80 14.33 3.58
CA ASN A 244 5.86 15.18 4.12
C ASN A 244 5.27 16.51 4.61
N THR A 245 4.85 16.55 5.87
CA THR A 245 4.20 17.74 6.47
C THR A 245 5.16 18.82 6.95
N GLY A 246 6.46 18.75 6.59
CA GLY A 246 7.48 19.65 7.13
C GLY A 246 8.51 20.24 6.14
N VAL A 247 8.52 19.84 4.87
CA VAL A 247 9.40 20.46 3.84
C VAL A 247 8.58 20.65 2.55
N PRO A 248 8.24 21.89 2.17
CA PRO A 248 7.48 22.18 0.94
C PRO A 248 8.07 21.57 -0.34
N ASP A 249 9.37 21.27 -0.33
CA ASP A 249 10.14 20.83 -1.50
C ASP A 249 10.30 19.30 -1.65
N ARG A 250 9.52 18.46 -0.94
CA ARG A 250 9.49 17.00 -1.21
C ARG A 250 8.07 16.47 -1.46
N PRO A 251 7.55 16.64 -2.69
CA PRO A 251 6.21 16.18 -3.08
C PRO A 251 6.05 14.65 -3.12
N ASP A 252 7.15 13.90 -3.08
CA ASP A 252 7.17 12.44 -3.16
C ASP A 252 6.85 11.73 -1.83
N GLY A 253 6.71 12.48 -0.74
CA GLY A 253 6.58 11.91 0.60
C GLY A 253 7.92 11.40 1.15
N VAL A 254 7.87 10.71 2.29
CA VAL A 254 9.08 10.23 2.97
C VAL A 254 9.48 8.82 2.51
N ASN A 255 8.49 7.95 2.26
CA ASN A 255 8.73 6.62 1.71
C ASN A 255 8.84 6.70 0.19
N ARG A 256 9.91 6.13 -0.36
CA ARG A 256 10.16 6.05 -1.81
C ARG A 256 9.54 4.83 -2.48
N VAL A 257 9.10 3.87 -1.67
CA VAL A 257 8.40 2.65 -2.06
C VAL A 257 7.18 2.56 -1.17
N ASN A 258 6.03 2.31 -1.77
CA ASN A 258 4.78 2.12 -1.05
C ASN A 258 4.07 0.91 -1.61
N SER A 259 3.22 0.30 -0.81
CA SER A 259 2.54 -0.91 -1.22
C SER A 259 1.24 -1.08 -0.47
N HIS A 260 0.18 -1.40 -1.21
CA HIS A 260 -1.05 -1.90 -0.63
C HIS A 260 -1.41 -3.25 -1.20
N VAL A 261 -1.95 -4.10 -0.35
CA VAL A 261 -2.45 -5.42 -0.76
C VAL A 261 -3.96 -5.33 -0.83
N VAL A 262 -4.50 -5.54 -2.02
CA VAL A 262 -5.91 -5.28 -2.34
C VAL A 262 -6.52 -6.45 -3.11
N ASN A 263 -7.74 -6.79 -2.74
CA ASN A 263 -8.63 -7.60 -3.58
C ASN A 263 -9.44 -6.67 -4.48
N ILE A 264 -9.09 -6.62 -5.75
CA ILE A 264 -9.73 -5.75 -6.74
C ILE A 264 -10.89 -6.53 -7.36
N ALA A 265 -12.11 -6.13 -7.06
CA ALA A 265 -13.31 -6.72 -7.65
C ALA A 265 -13.69 -5.97 -8.93
N SER A 266 -14.16 -6.70 -9.95
CA SER A 266 -14.56 -6.11 -11.24
C SER A 266 -15.62 -5.01 -11.09
N GLU A 267 -16.52 -5.13 -10.11
CA GLU A 267 -17.60 -4.17 -9.85
C GLU A 267 -17.10 -2.81 -9.35
N THR A 268 -16.02 -2.80 -8.57
CA THR A 268 -15.48 -1.58 -7.92
C THR A 268 -14.19 -1.08 -8.56
N SER A 269 -13.56 -1.86 -9.42
CA SER A 269 -12.32 -1.48 -10.09
C SER A 269 -12.54 -0.37 -11.11
N GLN A 270 -11.75 0.70 -11.06
CA GLN A 270 -11.84 1.83 -11.98
C GLN A 270 -10.61 1.90 -12.88
N THR A 271 -10.83 2.26 -14.15
CA THR A 271 -9.74 2.50 -15.09
C THR A 271 -9.10 3.85 -14.79
N HIS A 272 -7.78 3.88 -14.62
CA HIS A 272 -7.05 5.11 -14.33
C HIS A 272 -5.64 5.09 -14.93
N TYR A 273 -4.96 6.23 -14.87
CA TYR A 273 -3.53 6.32 -15.16
C TYR A 273 -2.85 7.29 -14.18
N HIS A 274 -1.52 7.22 -14.14
CA HIS A 274 -0.68 8.20 -13.44
C HIS A 274 0.08 9.04 -14.45
N PRO A 275 0.01 10.38 -14.37
CA PRO A 275 0.61 11.22 -15.39
C PRO A 275 2.14 11.23 -15.30
N ALA A 276 2.82 11.29 -16.45
CA ALA A 276 4.27 11.50 -16.51
C ALA A 276 4.69 12.88 -15.98
N ILE A 277 3.76 13.84 -15.92
CA ILE A 277 3.91 15.10 -15.19
C ILE A 277 3.02 15.01 -13.95
N PRO A 278 3.58 14.71 -12.76
CA PRO A 278 2.78 14.48 -11.56
C PRO A 278 1.97 15.70 -11.12
N VAL A 279 0.75 15.45 -10.66
CA VAL A 279 -0.03 16.45 -9.95
C VAL A 279 0.67 16.74 -8.63
N GLY A 280 1.00 18.02 -8.38
CA GLY A 280 1.75 18.44 -7.18
C GLY A 280 3.28 18.27 -7.30
N GLY A 281 3.80 17.80 -8.43
CA GLY A 281 5.24 17.71 -8.72
C GLY A 281 5.94 16.44 -8.21
N GLY A 282 7.27 16.44 -8.31
CA GLY A 282 8.13 15.31 -7.94
C GLY A 282 8.31 14.28 -9.05
N LYS A 283 8.63 13.04 -8.69
CA LYS A 283 8.85 11.96 -9.67
C LYS A 283 7.54 11.42 -10.27
N PRO A 284 7.51 11.05 -11.56
CA PRO A 284 6.40 10.29 -12.16
C PRO A 284 6.04 9.08 -11.31
N GLN A 285 4.74 8.84 -11.11
CA GLN A 285 4.29 7.64 -10.41
C GLN A 285 4.26 6.47 -11.38
N SER A 286 4.93 5.38 -11.01
CA SER A 286 4.80 4.07 -11.66
C SER A 286 4.25 3.05 -10.68
N GLU A 287 3.64 2.00 -11.21
CA GLU A 287 3.08 0.92 -10.40
C GLU A 287 3.68 -0.44 -10.79
N MET A 288 3.63 -1.38 -9.85
CA MET A 288 3.87 -2.79 -10.11
C MET A 288 2.79 -3.63 -9.46
N TYR A 289 2.34 -4.67 -10.16
CA TYR A 289 1.46 -5.66 -9.56
C TYR A 289 2.24 -6.93 -9.27
N LEU A 290 2.23 -7.34 -8.01
CA LEU A 290 2.70 -8.64 -7.56
C LEU A 290 1.47 -9.46 -7.20
N VAL A 291 1.04 -10.35 -8.10
CA VAL A 291 -0.22 -11.06 -7.97
C VAL A 291 -0.09 -12.18 -6.94
N LEU A 292 -1.02 -12.22 -5.99
CA LEU A 292 -1.04 -13.12 -4.85
C LEU A 292 -2.14 -14.16 -5.00
N ASP A 293 -2.00 -15.28 -4.29
CA ASP A 293 -3.06 -16.29 -4.21
C ASP A 293 -4.17 -15.83 -3.24
N PRO A 294 -5.41 -15.62 -3.72
CA PRO A 294 -6.54 -15.26 -2.86
C PRO A 294 -6.82 -16.31 -1.77
N ALA A 295 -6.45 -17.58 -1.99
CA ALA A 295 -6.60 -18.64 -0.99
C ALA A 295 -5.74 -18.39 0.27
N ALA A 296 -4.67 -17.60 0.19
CA ALA A 296 -3.84 -17.26 1.35
C ALA A 296 -4.59 -16.44 2.43
N TYR A 297 -5.73 -15.85 2.06
CA TYR A 297 -6.59 -15.02 2.92
C TYR A 297 -8.06 -15.43 2.87
N ASP A 298 -8.36 -16.66 2.43
CA ASP A 298 -9.72 -17.19 2.32
C ASP A 298 -10.65 -16.30 1.48
N LEU A 299 -10.09 -15.59 0.49
CA LEU A 299 -10.86 -14.69 -0.37
C LEU A 299 -11.65 -15.49 -1.39
N ASN A 300 -12.97 -15.27 -1.43
CA ASN A 300 -13.83 -15.95 -2.39
C ASN A 300 -13.73 -15.28 -3.77
N THR A 301 -13.10 -15.97 -4.72
CA THR A 301 -12.99 -15.51 -6.10
C THR A 301 -14.21 -15.85 -6.95
N TYR A 302 -15.09 -16.73 -6.49
CA TYR A 302 -16.24 -17.27 -7.26
C TYR A 302 -15.86 -17.83 -8.64
N GLY A 303 -14.60 -18.28 -8.81
CA GLY A 303 -14.09 -18.77 -10.09
C GLY A 303 -13.88 -17.67 -11.14
N ARG A 304 -13.96 -16.39 -10.76
CA ARG A 304 -13.65 -15.26 -11.64
C ARG A 304 -12.17 -15.32 -12.06
N GLN A 305 -11.92 -14.97 -13.31
CA GLN A 305 -10.57 -14.94 -13.87
C GLN A 305 -9.97 -13.55 -13.68
N ALA A 306 -8.72 -13.51 -13.21
CA ALA A 306 -8.01 -12.27 -12.97
C ALA A 306 -7.40 -11.74 -14.27
N PHE A 307 -7.55 -10.43 -14.52
CA PHE A 307 -6.98 -9.77 -15.70
C PHE A 307 -6.45 -8.37 -15.39
N LEU A 308 -5.57 -7.88 -16.25
CA LEU A 308 -5.24 -6.47 -16.39
C LEU A 308 -5.73 -5.98 -17.75
N HIS A 309 -6.58 -4.95 -17.75
CA HIS A 309 -6.78 -4.12 -18.93
C HIS A 309 -5.75 -3.01 -18.95
N SER A 310 -5.17 -2.75 -20.12
CA SER A 310 -4.14 -1.74 -20.33
C SER A 310 -4.43 -0.89 -21.55
N PHE A 311 -4.15 0.40 -21.45
CA PHE A 311 -4.35 1.41 -22.48
C PHE A 311 -3.00 2.12 -22.68
N PRO A 312 -2.12 1.56 -23.52
CA PRO A 312 -0.76 2.07 -23.73
C PRO A 312 -0.72 3.36 -24.56
N ASP A 313 -1.86 3.83 -25.07
CA ASP A 313 -1.99 5.07 -25.84
C ASP A 313 -3.19 5.87 -25.33
N LEU A 314 -2.92 6.85 -24.45
CA LEU A 314 -3.97 7.68 -23.86
C LEU A 314 -4.66 8.60 -24.90
N ALA A 315 -4.06 8.79 -26.08
CA ALA A 315 -4.68 9.56 -27.16
C ALA A 315 -5.66 8.71 -28.00
N ASP A 316 -5.52 7.38 -27.97
CA ASP A 316 -6.38 6.43 -28.67
C ASP A 316 -6.82 5.30 -27.73
N LEU A 317 -7.90 5.56 -26.98
CA LEU A 317 -8.46 4.61 -26.01
C LEU A 317 -9.17 3.42 -26.65
N SER A 318 -9.23 3.34 -27.98
CA SER A 318 -9.67 2.12 -28.68
C SER A 318 -8.58 1.04 -28.68
N ARG A 319 -7.33 1.44 -28.45
CA ARG A 319 -6.19 0.54 -28.35
C ARG A 319 -6.00 0.11 -26.91
N PHE A 320 -6.41 -1.12 -26.62
CA PHE A 320 -6.23 -1.72 -25.31
C PHE A 320 -5.72 -3.15 -25.43
N GLY A 321 -5.03 -3.60 -24.37
CA GLY A 321 -4.59 -4.98 -24.19
C GLY A 321 -5.28 -5.62 -22.98
N GLU A 322 -5.61 -6.89 -23.09
CA GLU A 322 -6.08 -7.72 -21.98
C GLU A 322 -5.01 -8.76 -21.66
N THR A 323 -4.56 -8.76 -20.40
CA THR A 323 -3.52 -9.66 -19.92
C THR A 323 -4.09 -10.56 -18.82
N PRO A 324 -4.13 -11.90 -19.00
CA PRO A 324 -4.52 -12.81 -17.93
C PRO A 324 -3.48 -12.80 -16.80
N LEU A 325 -3.96 -12.85 -15.57
CA LEU A 325 -3.13 -12.84 -14.36
C LEU A 325 -3.34 -14.13 -13.55
N SER A 326 -2.27 -14.60 -12.93
CA SER A 326 -2.28 -15.72 -11.98
C SER A 326 -1.39 -15.41 -10.78
N PRO A 327 -1.58 -16.08 -9.62
CA PRO A 327 -0.67 -15.94 -8.49
C PRO A 327 0.79 -16.17 -8.91
N GLY A 328 1.67 -15.22 -8.61
CA GLY A 328 3.06 -15.21 -9.08
C GLY A 328 3.31 -14.37 -10.34
N SER A 329 2.26 -13.89 -11.03
CA SER A 329 2.40 -12.89 -12.09
C SER A 329 3.02 -11.60 -11.53
N THR A 330 3.96 -11.03 -12.29
CA THR A 330 4.68 -9.80 -11.98
C THR A 330 4.63 -8.90 -13.20
N LEU A 331 4.23 -7.64 -13.03
CA LEU A 331 4.15 -6.68 -14.13
C LEU A 331 4.50 -5.27 -13.66
N TYR A 332 5.04 -4.48 -14.59
CA TYR A 332 5.42 -3.09 -14.40
C TYR A 332 4.54 -2.19 -15.26
N ILE A 333 3.98 -1.14 -14.66
CA ILE A 333 3.08 -0.19 -15.30
C ILE A 333 3.76 1.19 -15.27
N PRO A 334 4.29 1.67 -16.42
CA PRO A 334 4.92 2.98 -16.48
C PRO A 334 3.89 4.11 -16.35
N PRO A 335 4.35 5.35 -16.06
CA PRO A 335 3.52 6.54 -16.17
C PRO A 335 2.88 6.65 -17.56
N ASP A 336 1.79 7.40 -17.65
CA ASP A 336 0.97 7.58 -18.86
C ASP A 336 0.43 6.28 -19.48
N THR A 337 0.29 5.22 -18.68
CA THR A 337 -0.37 3.98 -19.10
C THR A 337 -1.69 3.82 -18.36
N GLY A 338 -2.80 3.86 -19.11
CA GLY A 338 -4.10 3.57 -18.53
C GLY A 338 -4.19 2.10 -18.16
N HIS A 339 -4.75 1.78 -17.00
CA HIS A 339 -4.83 0.39 -16.55
C HIS A 339 -5.99 0.17 -15.58
N ARG A 340 -6.40 -1.10 -15.49
CA ARG A 340 -7.45 -1.58 -14.59
C ARG A 340 -7.21 -3.04 -14.23
N GLY A 341 -7.00 -3.33 -12.95
CA GLY A 341 -7.01 -4.72 -12.45
C GLY A 341 -8.44 -5.24 -12.32
N ILE A 342 -8.69 -6.51 -12.65
CA ILE A 342 -10.03 -7.10 -12.61
C ILE A 342 -9.94 -8.44 -11.89
N ASP A 343 -10.78 -8.62 -10.86
CA ASP A 343 -10.92 -9.85 -10.08
C ASP A 343 -9.57 -10.43 -9.60
N VAL A 344 -8.68 -9.54 -9.17
CA VAL A 344 -7.28 -9.86 -8.85
C VAL A 344 -6.95 -9.54 -7.39
N PHE A 345 -6.32 -10.49 -6.71
CA PHE A 345 -5.70 -10.26 -5.40
C PHE A 345 -4.22 -9.93 -5.61
N VAL A 346 -3.82 -8.71 -5.25
CA VAL A 346 -2.55 -8.15 -5.69
C VAL A 346 -1.92 -7.26 -4.64
N ASN A 347 -0.59 -7.31 -4.54
CA ASN A 347 0.18 -6.27 -3.91
C ASN A 347 0.58 -5.22 -4.97
N VAL A 348 -0.05 -4.05 -4.91
CA VAL A 348 0.26 -2.92 -5.78
C VAL A 348 1.39 -2.13 -5.14
N ILE A 349 2.56 -2.13 -5.78
CA ILE A 349 3.72 -1.33 -5.38
C ILE A 349 3.70 -0.03 -6.15
N THR A 350 3.91 1.11 -5.49
CA THR A 350 4.02 2.42 -6.14
C THR A 350 5.33 3.12 -5.83
N LEU A 351 5.86 3.79 -6.85
CA LEU A 351 7.07 4.60 -6.81
C LEU A 351 6.79 6.00 -7.36
N PRO A 352 7.09 7.10 -6.64
CA PRO A 352 7.59 7.11 -5.28
C PRO A 352 6.51 6.82 -4.23
N GLY A 353 5.22 6.78 -4.61
CA GLY A 353 4.11 6.42 -3.73
C GLY A 353 2.75 6.86 -4.25
N PHE A 354 1.69 6.56 -3.48
CA PHE A 354 0.31 6.97 -3.75
C PHE A 354 0.13 8.46 -3.49
N LYS A 355 0.59 9.30 -4.43
CA LYS A 355 0.50 10.75 -4.26
C LYS A 355 -0.95 11.22 -4.33
N PRO A 356 -1.33 12.14 -3.43
CA PRO A 356 -2.63 12.77 -3.49
C PRO A 356 -2.97 13.35 -4.88
N ARG A 357 -4.14 13.01 -5.44
CA ARG A 357 -4.71 13.49 -6.71
C ARG A 357 -3.92 13.11 -7.97
N ASN A 358 -3.00 12.16 -7.85
CA ASN A 358 -2.15 11.73 -8.95
C ASN A 358 -2.68 10.48 -9.70
N GLU A 359 -3.90 10.06 -9.37
CA GLU A 359 -4.66 9.02 -10.07
C GLU A 359 -5.76 9.70 -10.89
N ILE A 360 -5.73 9.53 -12.21
CA ILE A 360 -6.69 10.16 -13.12
C ILE A 360 -7.63 9.10 -13.68
N TYR A 361 -8.88 9.12 -13.22
CA TYR A 361 -9.91 8.18 -13.64
C TYR A 361 -10.39 8.43 -15.07
N MET A 362 -10.57 7.35 -15.84
CA MET A 362 -10.80 7.39 -17.28
C MET A 362 -12.10 6.72 -17.73
N ASP A 363 -12.81 5.97 -16.88
CA ASP A 363 -13.96 5.15 -17.33
C ASP A 363 -15.02 5.96 -18.11
N ARG A 364 -15.32 7.19 -17.68
CA ARG A 364 -16.24 8.09 -18.39
C ARG A 364 -15.69 8.51 -19.75
N LEU A 365 -14.41 8.87 -19.80
CA LEU A 365 -13.74 9.26 -21.04
C LEU A 365 -13.71 8.09 -22.04
N ILE A 366 -13.43 6.87 -21.57
CA ILE A 366 -13.43 5.66 -22.39
C ILE A 366 -14.84 5.42 -22.96
N LYS A 367 -15.88 5.48 -22.13
CA LYS A 367 -17.29 5.35 -22.57
C LYS A 367 -17.64 6.35 -23.67
N GLU A 368 -17.27 7.62 -23.48
CA GLU A 368 -17.59 8.71 -24.41
C GLU A 368 -16.81 8.64 -25.74
N THR A 369 -15.53 8.25 -25.70
CA THR A 369 -14.64 8.28 -26.87
C THR A 369 -14.59 6.99 -27.68
N SER A 370 -14.77 5.83 -27.04
CA SER A 370 -14.78 4.53 -27.71
C SER A 370 -16.18 4.10 -28.18
N ALA A 371 -17.21 4.91 -27.94
CA ALA A 371 -18.62 4.53 -28.10
C ALA A 371 -18.97 3.19 -27.39
N GLY A 372 -18.28 2.88 -26.30
CA GLY A 372 -18.44 1.66 -25.51
C GLY A 372 -17.79 0.40 -26.09
N THR A 373 -16.93 0.53 -27.11
CA THR A 373 -16.20 -0.62 -27.69
C THR A 373 -14.98 -1.03 -26.87
N SER A 374 -14.38 -0.10 -26.14
CA SER A 374 -13.30 -0.39 -25.19
C SER A 374 -13.87 -0.74 -23.81
N PRO A 375 -13.17 -1.56 -23.02
CA PRO A 375 -13.63 -1.91 -21.68
C PRO A 375 -13.60 -0.70 -20.75
N TYR A 376 -14.68 -0.50 -20.00
CA TYR A 376 -14.79 0.49 -18.93
C TYR A 376 -15.65 -0.08 -17.80
N ASN A 377 -15.62 0.55 -16.63
CA ASN A 377 -16.53 0.18 -15.55
C ASN A 377 -17.88 0.92 -15.69
N ALA A 378 -18.93 0.18 -16.07
CA ALA A 378 -20.28 0.73 -16.17
C ALA A 378 -20.87 1.15 -14.81
N HIS A 379 -20.47 0.50 -13.71
CA HIS A 379 -21.01 0.76 -12.37
C HIS A 379 -20.60 2.12 -11.80
N VAL A 380 -19.50 2.71 -12.29
CA VAL A 380 -18.98 4.00 -11.81
C VAL A 380 -19.23 5.15 -12.78
N THR A 381 -19.81 4.89 -13.96
CA THR A 381 -19.98 5.89 -15.02
C THR A 381 -21.39 6.45 -15.17
N GLY A 382 -22.39 5.91 -14.46
CA GLY A 382 -23.78 6.39 -14.51
C GLY A 382 -24.48 6.01 -15.82
#